data_AF-A0A960HB55-F1
#
_entry.id   AF-A0A960HB55-F1
#
_cell.length_a   1.000
_cell.length_b   1.000
_cell.length_c   1.000
_cell.angle_alpha   90.00
_cell.angle_beta   90.00
_cell.angle_gamma   90.00
#
_symmetry.space_group_name_H-M   'P 1'
#
loop_
_entity.id
_entity.type
_entity.pdbx_description
1 polymer ?
#
loop_
_entity_poly.entity_id
_entity_poly.type
_entity_poly.pdbx_seq_one_letter_code
_entity_poly.pdbx_strand_id
1 'polypeptide(L)'
;ILSAEIMVIALNEVADQSFLPRLIILLVVAVAITLAVYGVVAGIVKMDDIGLRLAQRSSKFVKRVGRGLVAGMPKLLSALTVVGTVAMLWVGGHILLVGTDELGWHGPYALVHHAEGYVHHVAGIGPVLAWLINTAASAVIGLVVGLLAAAIMHVLPFGGKDRHAANA
;
A
#
# COMPACT_ATOMS: atom_id res chain seq x y z
N ILE A 1 5.20 0.27 8.55
CA ILE A 1 4.78 1.32 7.59
C ILE A 1 3.31 1.10 7.23
N LEU A 2 2.98 0.03 6.51
CA LEU A 2 1.59 -0.30 6.12
C LEU A 2 0.60 -0.40 7.30
N SER A 3 1.00 -0.93 8.46
CA SER A 3 0.13 -1.01 9.63
C SER A 3 -0.21 0.36 10.26
N ALA A 4 0.73 1.31 10.23
CA ALA A 4 0.53 2.65 10.78
C ALA A 4 -0.35 3.49 9.85
N GLU A 5 -0.14 3.36 8.54
CA GLU A 5 -0.95 4.02 7.51
C GLU A 5 -2.43 3.66 7.63
N ILE A 6 -2.74 2.36 7.71
CA ILE A 6 -4.13 1.94 7.84
C ILE A 6 -4.75 2.40 9.17
N MET A 7 -3.93 2.47 10.24
CA MET A 7 -4.39 3.01 11.51
C MET A 7 -4.75 4.50 11.41
N VAL A 8 -3.98 5.29 10.67
CA VAL A 8 -4.26 6.71 10.43
C VAL A 8 -5.54 6.88 9.60
N ILE A 9 -5.72 6.07 8.56
CA ILE A 9 -6.97 6.09 7.77
C ILE A 9 -8.17 5.78 8.65
N ALA A 10 -8.09 4.70 9.45
CA ALA A 10 -9.15 4.33 10.37
C ALA A 10 -9.42 5.41 11.42
N LEU A 11 -8.37 6.07 11.92
CA LEU A 11 -8.50 7.17 12.87
C LEU A 11 -9.23 8.37 12.26
N ASN A 12 -8.95 8.72 11.01
CA ASN A 12 -9.63 9.82 10.32
C ASN A 12 -11.13 9.55 10.13
N GLU A 13 -11.51 8.31 9.79
CA GLU A 13 -12.92 7.91 9.61
C GLU A 13 -13.76 7.98 10.90
N VAL A 14 -13.12 7.94 12.07
CA VAL A 14 -13.80 8.04 13.37
C VAL A 14 -13.30 9.22 14.20
N ALA A 15 -12.75 10.23 13.53
CA ALA A 15 -12.21 11.42 14.17
C ALA A 15 -13.28 12.31 14.83
N ASP A 16 -14.55 12.17 14.44
CA ASP A 16 -15.72 12.83 15.01
C ASP A 16 -16.30 12.09 16.23
N GLN A 17 -15.97 10.81 16.40
CA GLN A 17 -16.51 9.96 17.46
C GLN A 17 -15.91 10.30 18.83
N SER A 18 -16.70 10.09 19.89
CA SER A 18 -16.20 10.19 21.27
C SER A 18 -15.09 9.16 21.56
N PHE A 19 -14.31 9.39 22.61
CA PHE A 19 -13.09 8.60 22.90
C PHE A 19 -13.33 7.09 22.97
N LEU A 20 -14.41 6.66 23.64
CA LEU A 20 -14.64 5.25 23.92
C LEU A 20 -15.07 4.45 22.66
N PRO A 21 -16.05 4.90 21.84
CA PRO A 21 -16.31 4.29 20.54
C PRO A 21 -15.10 4.29 19.61
N ARG A 22 -14.37 5.42 19.53
CA ARG A 22 -13.15 5.53 18.72
C ARG A 22 -12.11 4.47 19.09
N LEU A 23 -11.82 4.33 20.39
CA LEU A 23 -10.87 3.34 20.89
C LEU A 23 -11.27 1.92 20.52
N ILE A 24 -12.54 1.57 20.71
CA ILE A 24 -13.06 0.22 20.40
C ILE A 24 -12.94 -0.08 18.91
N ILE A 25 -13.32 0.87 18.04
CA ILE A 25 -13.23 0.71 16.59
C ILE A 25 -11.77 0.51 16.18
N LEU A 26 -10.84 1.35 16.66
CA LEU A 26 -9.42 1.22 16.32
C LEU A 26 -8.83 -0.11 16.79
N LEU A 27 -9.22 -0.62 17.97
CA LEU A 27 -8.81 -1.94 18.45
C LEU A 27 -9.32 -3.07 17.55
N VAL A 28 -10.59 -3.02 17.15
CA VAL A 28 -11.18 -4.01 16.24
C VAL A 28 -10.47 -3.98 14.89
N VAL A 29 -10.27 -2.80 14.31
CA VAL A 29 -9.56 -2.63 13.03
C VAL A 29 -8.12 -3.12 13.14
N ALA A 30 -7.41 -2.78 14.22
CA ALA A 30 -6.05 -3.23 14.46
C ALA A 30 -5.94 -4.76 14.41
N VAL A 31 -6.82 -5.46 15.12
CA VAL A 31 -6.83 -6.93 15.17
C VAL A 31 -7.26 -7.51 13.83
N ALA A 32 -8.35 -7.01 13.24
CA ALA A 32 -8.90 -7.52 11.99
C ALA A 32 -7.87 -7.45 10.85
N ILE A 33 -7.20 -6.31 10.70
CA ILE A 33 -6.23 -6.09 9.63
C ILE A 33 -4.95 -6.87 9.88
N THR A 34 -4.52 -6.98 11.13
CA THR A 34 -3.38 -7.86 11.49
C THR A 34 -3.68 -9.29 11.04
N LEU A 35 -4.84 -9.84 11.42
CA LEU A 35 -5.22 -11.20 11.02
C LEU A 35 -5.38 -11.33 9.50
N ALA A 36 -5.98 -10.35 8.83
CA ALA A 36 -6.18 -10.39 7.38
C ALA A 36 -4.85 -10.38 6.63
N VAL A 37 -3.96 -9.42 6.92
CA VAL A 37 -2.67 -9.27 6.22
C VAL A 37 -1.76 -10.46 6.50
N TYR A 38 -1.58 -10.84 7.77
CA TYR A 38 -0.74 -12.00 8.10
C TYR A 38 -1.36 -13.30 7.62
N GLY A 39 -2.70 -13.42 7.59
CA GLY A 39 -3.41 -14.57 7.05
C GLY A 39 -3.18 -14.74 5.55
N VAL A 40 -3.27 -13.66 4.77
CA VAL A 40 -2.98 -13.68 3.32
C VAL A 40 -1.53 -14.04 3.07
N VAL A 41 -0.58 -13.43 3.79
CA VAL A 41 0.86 -13.74 3.66
C VAL A 41 1.13 -15.20 4.02
N ALA A 42 0.57 -15.70 5.12
CA ALA A 42 0.69 -17.10 5.51
C ALA A 42 0.09 -18.05 4.45
N GLY A 43 -1.04 -17.68 3.84
CA GLY A 43 -1.64 -18.42 2.74
C GLY A 43 -0.71 -18.51 1.53
N ILE A 44 -0.12 -17.39 1.11
CA ILE A 44 0.83 -17.32 -0.01
C ILE A 44 2.06 -18.20 0.28
N VAL A 45 2.67 -18.07 1.46
CA VAL A 45 3.84 -18.88 1.86
C VAL A 45 3.48 -20.37 1.90
N LYS A 46 2.29 -20.70 2.41
CA LYS A 46 1.84 -22.10 2.47
C LYS A 46 1.64 -22.71 1.09
N MET A 47 1.20 -21.93 0.11
CA MET A 47 1.09 -22.40 -1.27
C MET A 47 2.46 -22.77 -1.86
N ASP A 48 3.54 -22.10 -1.46
CA ASP A 48 4.91 -22.44 -1.87
C ASP A 48 5.33 -23.82 -1.32
N ASP A 49 5.15 -24.02 -0.01
CA ASP A 49 5.43 -25.29 0.66
C ASP A 49 4.64 -26.46 0.07
N ILE A 50 3.35 -26.24 -0.22
CA ILE A 50 2.48 -27.23 -0.86
C ILE A 50 2.96 -27.51 -2.28
N GLY A 51 3.35 -26.49 -3.04
CA GLY A 51 3.92 -26.64 -4.37
C GLY A 51 5.16 -27.53 -4.39
N LEU A 52 6.08 -27.32 -3.46
CA LEU A 52 7.29 -28.14 -3.30
C LEU A 52 6.93 -29.60 -2.95
N ARG A 53 6.01 -29.81 -2.01
CA ARG A 53 5.54 -31.17 -1.65
C ARG A 53 4.87 -31.90 -2.82
N LEU A 54 4.10 -31.19 -3.65
CA LEU A 54 3.48 -31.76 -4.85
C LEU A 54 4.52 -32.08 -5.93
N ALA A 55 5.57 -31.26 -6.08
CA ALA A 55 6.65 -31.46 -7.04
C ALA A 55 7.49 -32.73 -6.76
N GLN A 56 7.46 -33.25 -5.53
CA GLN A 56 8.17 -34.46 -5.12
C GLN A 56 7.33 -35.74 -5.27
N ARG A 57 6.04 -35.65 -5.62
CA ARG A 57 5.17 -36.82 -5.81
C ARG A 57 5.54 -37.62 -7.07
N SER A 58 5.23 -38.93 -7.05
CA SER A 58 5.52 -39.87 -8.15
C SER A 58 4.63 -39.67 -9.38
N SER A 59 3.40 -39.17 -9.21
CA SER A 59 2.48 -38.92 -10.31
C SER A 59 2.97 -37.78 -11.20
N LYS A 60 3.14 -38.05 -12.51
CA LYS A 60 3.62 -37.08 -13.51
C LYS A 60 2.76 -35.81 -13.58
N PHE A 61 1.44 -35.94 -13.42
CA PHE A 61 0.52 -34.82 -13.43
C PHE A 61 0.69 -33.95 -12.17
N VAL A 62 0.67 -34.56 -10.99
CA VAL A 62 0.83 -33.87 -9.69
C VAL A 62 2.17 -33.16 -9.60
N LYS A 63 3.23 -33.80 -10.10
CA LYS A 63 4.57 -33.22 -10.18
C LYS A 63 4.65 -31.99 -11.08
N ARG A 64 3.94 -32.00 -12.22
CA ARG A 64 3.87 -30.87 -13.14
C ARG A 64 3.13 -29.69 -12.51
N VAL A 65 2.01 -29.95 -11.81
CA VAL A 65 1.26 -28.93 -11.06
C VAL A 65 2.13 -28.33 -9.94
N GLY A 66 2.78 -29.17 -9.13
CA GLY A 66 3.66 -28.69 -8.05
C GLY A 66 4.82 -27.81 -8.55
N ARG A 67 5.47 -28.21 -9.65
CA ARG A 67 6.51 -27.37 -10.29
C ARG A 67 5.96 -26.06 -10.84
N GLY A 68 4.74 -26.08 -11.39
CA GLY A 68 4.06 -24.87 -11.84
C GLY A 68 3.80 -23.88 -10.71
N LEU A 69 3.35 -24.37 -9.54
CA LEU A 69 3.12 -23.54 -8.35
C LEU A 69 4.42 -22.87 -7.86
N VAL A 70 5.49 -23.65 -7.70
CA VAL A 70 6.78 -23.12 -7.23
C VAL A 70 7.40 -22.14 -8.24
N ALA A 71 7.33 -22.45 -9.54
CA ALA A 71 7.82 -21.54 -10.57
C ALA A 71 6.96 -20.26 -10.71
N GLY A 72 5.69 -20.31 -10.29
CA GLY A 72 4.79 -19.16 -10.27
C GLY A 72 5.04 -18.22 -9.09
N MET A 73 5.59 -18.73 -7.97
CA MET A 73 5.78 -17.96 -6.74
C MET A 73 6.61 -16.68 -6.93
N PRO A 74 7.78 -16.69 -7.61
CA PRO A 74 8.55 -15.46 -7.83
C PRO A 74 7.78 -14.40 -8.62
N LYS A 75 6.95 -14.83 -9.58
CA LYS A 75 6.13 -13.91 -10.39
C LYS A 75 5.01 -13.30 -9.56
N LEU A 76 4.36 -14.09 -8.70
CA LEU A 76 3.36 -13.60 -7.76
C LEU A 76 3.97 -12.55 -6.82
N LEU A 77 5.10 -12.85 -6.20
CA LEU A 77 5.78 -11.92 -5.29
C LEU A 77 6.25 -10.65 -5.99
N SER A 78 6.75 -10.76 -7.23
CA SER A 78 7.11 -9.60 -8.05
C SER A 78 5.90 -8.74 -8.40
N ALA A 79 4.80 -9.35 -8.83
CA ALA A 79 3.55 -8.64 -9.10
C ALA A 79 3.02 -7.93 -7.86
N LEU A 80 3.01 -8.61 -6.70
CA LEU A 80 2.61 -8.02 -5.42
C LEU A 80 3.52 -6.86 -5.02
N THR A 81 4.81 -6.91 -5.33
CA THR A 81 5.76 -5.82 -5.06
C THR A 81 5.43 -4.58 -5.90
N VAL A 82 5.18 -4.76 -7.20
CA VAL A 82 4.82 -3.65 -8.09
C VAL A 82 3.48 -3.05 -7.68
N VAL A 83 2.46 -3.89 -7.49
CA VAL A 83 1.13 -3.46 -7.05
C VAL A 83 1.20 -2.77 -5.69
N GLY A 84 1.94 -3.34 -4.74
CA GLY A 84 2.14 -2.77 -3.42
C GLY A 84 2.83 -1.41 -3.48
N THR A 85 3.83 -1.25 -4.34
CA THR A 85 4.53 0.04 -4.51
C THR A 85 3.59 1.11 -5.06
N VAL A 86 2.82 0.78 -6.11
CA VAL A 86 1.84 1.72 -6.69
C VAL A 86 0.76 2.07 -5.67
N ALA A 87 0.28 1.08 -4.90
CA ALA A 87 -0.70 1.30 -3.85
C ALA A 87 -0.16 2.22 -2.75
N MET A 88 1.06 2.00 -2.26
CA MET A 88 1.67 2.85 -1.22
C MET A 88 1.88 4.30 -1.70
N LEU A 89 2.26 4.50 -2.97
CA LEU A 89 2.39 5.85 -3.54
C LEU A 89 1.05 6.57 -3.61
N TRP A 90 0.01 5.87 -4.05
CA TRP A 90 -1.33 6.44 -4.09
C TRP A 90 -1.87 6.72 -2.69
N VAL A 91 -1.90 5.72 -1.80
CA VAL A 91 -2.50 5.88 -0.46
C VAL A 91 -1.75 6.94 0.35
N GLY A 92 -0.41 6.91 0.38
CA GLY A 92 0.39 7.94 1.04
C GLY A 92 0.19 9.34 0.44
N GLY A 93 0.13 9.44 -0.89
CA GLY A 93 -0.15 10.70 -1.58
C GLY A 93 -1.56 11.24 -1.33
N HIS A 94 -2.55 10.36 -1.17
CA HIS A 94 -3.92 10.73 -0.83
C HIS A 94 -4.02 11.24 0.61
N ILE A 95 -3.37 10.57 1.56
CA ILE A 95 -3.26 11.05 2.95
C ILE A 95 -2.62 12.43 3.00
N LEU A 96 -1.57 12.66 2.20
CA LEU A 96 -0.94 13.98 2.11
C LEU A 96 -1.89 15.02 1.51
N LEU A 97 -2.60 14.69 0.43
CA LEU A 97 -3.54 15.61 -0.22
C LEU A 97 -4.65 16.04 0.74
N VAL A 98 -5.31 15.08 1.41
CA VAL A 98 -6.37 15.36 2.39
C VAL A 98 -5.80 16.07 3.62
N GLY A 99 -4.65 15.61 4.13
CA GLY A 99 -4.00 16.25 5.27
C GLY A 99 -3.58 17.70 4.98
N THR A 100 -3.07 18.01 3.80
CA THR A 100 -2.69 19.40 3.43
C THR A 100 -3.89 20.33 3.35
N ASP A 101 -5.05 19.82 2.95
CA ASP A 101 -6.31 20.57 2.94
C ASP A 101 -6.78 20.86 4.37
N GLU A 102 -6.81 19.84 5.24
CA GLU A 102 -7.15 19.99 6.67
C GLU A 102 -6.20 20.93 7.43
N LEU A 103 -4.91 20.97 7.05
CA LEU A 103 -3.90 21.86 7.63
C LEU A 103 -3.96 23.32 7.11
N GLY A 104 -4.90 23.65 6.21
CA GLY A 104 -5.14 25.01 5.73
C GLY A 104 -4.32 25.43 4.51
N TRP A 105 -3.57 24.51 3.88
CA TRP A 105 -2.89 24.77 2.62
C TRP A 105 -3.75 24.24 1.45
N HIS A 106 -4.75 25.03 1.03
CA HIS A 106 -5.72 24.61 0.02
C HIS A 106 -5.16 24.61 -1.43
N GLY A 107 -3.89 24.96 -1.63
CA GLY A 107 -3.28 25.12 -2.97
C GLY A 107 -3.24 23.83 -3.80
N PRO A 108 -2.73 22.70 -3.27
CA PRO A 108 -2.74 21.41 -3.96
C PRO A 108 -4.17 20.89 -4.16
N TYR A 109 -5.03 21.05 -3.15
CA TYR A 109 -6.42 20.60 -3.18
C TYR A 109 -7.25 21.38 -4.22
N ALA A 110 -7.09 22.71 -4.30
CA ALA A 110 -7.79 23.55 -5.26
C ALA A 110 -7.45 23.24 -6.73
N LEU A 111 -6.20 22.84 -7.04
CA LEU A 111 -5.82 22.40 -8.38
C LEU A 111 -6.52 21.09 -8.77
N VAL A 112 -6.64 20.15 -7.83
CA VAL A 112 -7.34 18.87 -8.05
C VAL A 112 -8.85 19.10 -8.13
N HIS A 113 -9.44 19.91 -7.26
CA HIS A 113 -10.85 20.27 -7.29
C HIS A 113 -11.27 21.04 -8.54
N HIS A 114 -10.40 21.91 -9.09
CA HIS A 114 -10.69 22.56 -10.37
C HIS A 114 -10.72 21.55 -11.52
N ALA A 115 -9.82 20.56 -11.52
CA ALA A 115 -9.79 19.49 -12.52
C ALA A 115 -10.99 18.53 -12.39
N GLU A 116 -11.41 18.21 -11.17
CA GLU A 116 -12.61 17.41 -10.88
C GLU A 116 -13.90 18.13 -11.30
N GLY A 117 -13.98 19.44 -11.08
CA GLY A 117 -15.15 20.26 -11.44
C GLY A 117 -15.49 20.27 -12.94
N TYR A 118 -14.47 20.16 -13.82
CA TYR A 118 -14.67 20.05 -15.28
C TYR A 118 -15.35 18.74 -15.68
N VAL A 119 -15.25 17.70 -14.86
CA VAL A 119 -15.63 16.35 -15.25
C VAL A 119 -16.83 15.82 -14.45
N HIS A 120 -17.09 16.40 -13.28
CA HIS A 120 -18.25 16.09 -12.44
C HIS A 120 -19.60 16.29 -13.13
N HIS A 121 -19.66 17.14 -14.15
CA HIS A 121 -20.89 17.48 -14.88
C HIS A 121 -21.23 16.49 -16.01
N VAL A 122 -20.38 15.48 -16.26
CA VAL A 122 -20.63 14.47 -17.28
C VAL A 122 -21.59 13.42 -16.73
N ALA A 123 -22.85 13.46 -17.18
CA ALA A 123 -23.89 12.53 -16.75
C ALA A 123 -23.48 11.06 -16.99
N GLY A 124 -23.54 10.24 -15.94
CA GLY A 124 -23.30 8.79 -15.97
C GLY A 124 -21.86 8.36 -15.66
N ILE A 125 -20.82 9.11 -16.07
CA ILE A 125 -19.40 8.72 -15.89
C ILE A 125 -18.60 9.72 -15.03
N GLY A 126 -19.16 10.91 -14.74
CA GLY A 126 -18.51 11.95 -13.95
C GLY A 126 -17.89 11.49 -12.63
N PRO A 127 -18.60 10.70 -11.78
CA PRO A 127 -18.03 10.21 -10.52
C PRO A 127 -16.82 9.28 -10.70
N VAL A 128 -16.82 8.45 -11.75
CA VAL A 128 -15.72 7.52 -12.03
C VAL A 128 -14.50 8.29 -12.54
N LEU A 129 -14.70 9.28 -13.42
CA LEU A 129 -13.60 10.12 -13.87
C LEU A 129 -13.05 11.00 -12.74
N ALA A 130 -13.90 11.55 -11.88
CA ALA A 130 -13.46 12.31 -10.72
C ALA A 130 -12.57 11.44 -9.80
N TRP A 131 -13.02 10.21 -9.52
CA TRP A 131 -12.22 9.25 -8.76
C TRP A 131 -10.87 8.92 -9.43
N LEU A 132 -10.84 8.74 -10.76
CA LEU A 132 -9.60 8.51 -11.50
C LEU A 132 -8.65 9.71 -11.44
N ILE A 133 -9.17 10.94 -11.54
CA ILE A 133 -8.39 12.18 -11.45
C ILE A 133 -7.79 12.32 -10.05
N ASN A 134 -8.61 12.16 -9.00
CA ASN A 134 -8.14 12.19 -7.62
C ASN A 134 -7.05 11.15 -7.36
N THR A 135 -7.27 9.93 -7.85
CA THR A 135 -6.33 8.81 -7.74
C THR A 135 -5.00 9.12 -8.41
N ALA A 136 -5.03 9.59 -9.65
CA ALA A 136 -3.84 9.94 -10.42
C ALA A 136 -3.08 11.11 -9.77
N ALA A 137 -3.80 12.15 -9.34
CA ALA A 137 -3.22 13.29 -8.65
C ALA A 137 -2.55 12.88 -7.33
N SER A 138 -3.25 12.07 -6.52
CA SER A 138 -2.71 11.51 -5.27
C SER A 138 -1.44 10.70 -5.51
N ALA A 139 -1.43 9.81 -6.52
CA ALA A 139 -0.25 9.02 -6.86
C ALA A 139 0.95 9.88 -7.32
N VAL A 140 0.69 10.95 -8.10
CA VAL A 140 1.75 11.88 -8.54
C VAL A 140 2.32 12.65 -7.36
N ILE A 141 1.47 13.17 -6.46
CA ILE A 141 1.91 13.88 -5.25
C ILE A 141 2.75 12.94 -4.38
N GLY A 142 2.25 11.73 -4.12
CA GLY A 142 2.97 10.70 -3.36
C GLY A 142 4.32 10.36 -3.97
N LEU A 143 4.41 10.26 -5.30
CA LEU A 143 5.67 10.04 -6.02
C LEU A 143 6.64 11.21 -5.87
N VAL A 144 6.18 12.45 -6.05
CA VAL A 144 7.03 13.65 -5.94
C VAL A 144 7.58 13.78 -4.53
N VAL A 145 6.72 13.69 -3.51
CA VAL A 145 7.12 13.79 -2.11
C VAL A 145 8.03 12.62 -1.71
N GLY A 146 7.71 11.40 -2.16
CA GLY A 146 8.53 10.22 -1.93
C GLY A 146 9.93 10.33 -2.53
N LEU A 147 10.04 10.84 -3.77
CA LEU A 147 11.33 11.09 -4.43
C LEU A 147 12.13 12.19 -3.74
N LEU A 148 11.48 13.28 -3.32
CA LEU A 148 12.13 14.36 -2.56
C LEU A 148 12.67 13.83 -1.22
N ALA A 149 11.88 13.07 -0.48
CA ALA A 149 12.30 12.45 0.76
C ALA A 149 13.48 11.47 0.54
N ALA A 150 13.41 10.63 -0.50
CA ALA A 150 14.49 9.72 -0.85
C ALA A 150 15.79 10.47 -1.24
N ALA A 151 15.69 11.55 -2.01
CA ALA A 151 16.83 12.39 -2.37
C ALA A 151 17.46 13.06 -1.14
N ILE A 152 16.64 13.61 -0.23
CA ILE A 152 17.12 14.20 1.03
C ILE A 152 17.84 13.14 1.87
N MET A 153 17.26 11.94 2.02
CA MET A 153 17.86 10.84 2.76
C MET A 153 19.15 10.31 2.13
N HIS A 154 19.30 10.44 0.81
CA HIS A 154 20.53 10.06 0.12
C HIS A 154 21.64 11.12 0.26
N VAL A 155 21.26 12.41 0.35
CA VAL A 155 22.19 13.53 0.51
C VAL A 155 22.63 13.73 1.96
N LEU A 156 21.76 13.43 2.93
CA LEU A 156 22.08 13.46 4.35
C LEU A 156 22.77 12.14 4.75
N PRO A 157 23.99 12.16 5.32
CA PRO A 157 24.70 10.95 5.74
C PRO A 157 24.11 10.37 7.04
N PHE A 158 22.85 9.93 7.00
CA PHE A 158 22.28 9.09 8.05
C PHE A 158 22.64 7.63 7.77
N GLY A 159 23.84 7.24 8.21
CA GLY A 159 24.32 5.86 8.08
C GLY A 159 25.85 5.78 8.03
N GLY A 160 26.51 6.16 9.12
CA GLY A 160 27.89 5.76 9.35
C GLY A 160 28.01 4.24 9.26
N LYS A 161 28.99 3.80 8.48
CA LYS A 161 29.41 2.41 8.24
C LYS A 161 29.47 1.58 9.54
N ASP A 162 28.95 0.36 9.49
CA ASP A 162 29.59 -0.79 10.15
C ASP A 162 30.00 -1.81 9.09
N ARG A 163 31.18 -1.56 8.52
CA ARG A 163 31.98 -2.54 7.79
C ARG A 163 32.98 -3.19 8.76
N HIS A 164 32.55 -4.11 9.61
CA HIS A 164 33.40 -5.10 10.32
C HIS A 164 32.45 -6.22 10.79
N ALA A 165 32.60 -7.52 10.48
CA ALA A 165 33.81 -8.30 10.32
C ALA A 165 33.64 -9.39 9.24
N ALA A 166 34.46 -9.31 8.20
CA ALA A 166 35.10 -10.47 7.61
C ALA A 166 36.51 -10.55 8.24
N ASN A 167 36.93 -11.75 8.62
CA ASN A 167 38.16 -12.12 9.33
C ASN A 167 38.06 -12.19 10.87
N ALA A 168 37.47 -13.28 11.35
CA ALA A 168 37.94 -14.03 12.51
C ALA A 168 37.60 -15.51 12.30
#